data_AF-A0A7S4VDD8-F1
#
_entry.id   AF-A0A7S4VDD8-F1
#
_cell.length_a   1.000
_cell.length_b   1.000
_cell.length_c   1.000
_cell.angle_alpha   90.00
_cell.angle_beta   90.00
_cell.angle_gamma   90.00
#
_symmetry.space_group_name_H-M   'P 1'
#
loop_
_entity.id
_entity.type
_entity.pdbx_description
1 polymer ?
#
loop_
_entity_poly.entity_id
_entity_poly.type
_entity_poly.pdbx_seq_one_letter_code
_entity_poly.pdbx_strand_id
1 'polypeptide(L)'
;MLSQKVSKLIHAGTTELPATSEKTNGVKTTKVKPMTWSDMFEELKKYKETHGNCAVPVKCPSHKHLALWVQKQRRQYREMKEGRPTQMTAKHIDLLNGLGFVWKVYEDNWHEMLDDLRKYKERHGDYLVPQKYGPNRQLGRWVTNQRQAYK
;
A
#
# COMPACT_ATOMS: atom_id res chain seq x y z
N MET A 1 21.41 40.77 -53.50
CA MET A 1 20.20 41.60 -53.63
C MET A 1 19.73 41.99 -52.23
N LEU A 2 19.55 43.31 -52.04
CA LEU A 2 18.61 44.04 -51.16
C LEU A 2 18.11 43.35 -49.87
N SER A 3 18.41 43.89 -48.68
CA SER A 3 17.76 45.06 -48.02
C SER A 3 16.70 44.60 -47.01
N GLN A 4 17.06 44.59 -45.72
CA GLN A 4 16.57 45.51 -44.67
C GLN A 4 15.05 45.49 -44.39
N LYS A 5 14.74 45.17 -43.11
CA LYS A 5 13.87 45.87 -42.15
C LYS A 5 12.57 46.52 -42.65
N VAL A 6 11.47 46.26 -41.92
CA VAL A 6 10.66 47.24 -41.13
C VAL A 6 9.63 46.41 -40.32
N SER A 7 9.53 46.42 -38.98
CA SER A 7 9.23 47.46 -37.97
C SER A 7 7.79 47.99 -37.92
N LYS A 8 7.18 47.80 -36.73
CA LYS A 8 6.22 48.67 -36.00
C LYS A 8 4.73 48.61 -36.46
N LEU A 9 3.69 48.75 -35.64
CA LEU A 9 3.48 49.38 -34.32
C LEU A 9 2.17 48.85 -33.63
N ILE A 10 2.28 48.59 -32.32
CA ILE A 10 1.37 48.76 -31.15
C ILE A 10 -0.04 49.33 -31.38
N HIS A 11 -1.07 48.76 -30.72
CA HIS A 11 -2.06 49.37 -29.78
C HIS A 11 -2.73 48.21 -28.98
N ALA A 12 -2.38 48.02 -27.70
CA ALA A 12 -3.14 48.48 -26.52
C ALA A 12 -4.50 47.77 -26.33
N GLY A 13 -4.58 46.93 -25.30
CA GLY A 13 -5.80 46.21 -24.91
C GLY A 13 -5.61 45.41 -23.62
N THR A 14 -5.06 46.06 -22.58
CA THR A 14 -5.12 45.54 -21.21
C THR A 14 -6.58 45.61 -20.77
N THR A 15 -7.28 44.48 -20.79
CA THR A 15 -8.53 44.34 -20.05
C THR A 15 -8.22 43.55 -18.79
N GLU A 16 -8.06 44.31 -17.71
CA GLU A 16 -8.17 43.83 -16.34
C GLU A 16 -9.51 43.09 -16.20
N LEU A 17 -9.44 41.78 -15.93
CA LEU A 17 -10.58 41.04 -15.41
C LEU A 17 -10.54 41.12 -13.87
N PRO A 18 -11.69 41.40 -13.25
CA PRO A 18 -11.76 41.86 -11.87
C PRO A 18 -11.42 40.77 -10.86
N ALA A 19 -10.64 41.15 -9.86
CA ALA A 19 -10.53 40.46 -8.59
C ALA A 19 -11.92 40.36 -7.94
N THR A 20 -12.61 39.25 -8.14
CA THR A 20 -13.76 38.87 -7.33
C THR A 20 -13.29 38.04 -6.15
N SER A 21 -13.37 38.65 -4.98
CA SER A 21 -13.21 38.01 -3.68
C SER A 21 -14.25 36.90 -3.52
N GLU A 22 -13.88 35.65 -3.81
CA GLU A 22 -14.61 34.52 -3.30
C GLU A 22 -14.16 34.26 -1.86
N LYS A 23 -15.07 34.62 -0.95
CA LYS A 23 -14.98 34.41 0.49
C LYS A 23 -14.39 33.02 0.77
N THR A 24 -13.22 33.01 1.39
CA THR A 24 -12.63 31.81 1.99
C THR A 24 -13.59 31.28 3.04
N ASN A 25 -14.46 30.35 2.66
CA ASN A 25 -15.21 29.56 3.61
C ASN A 25 -14.20 28.74 4.40
N GLY A 26 -14.02 29.13 5.66
CA GLY A 26 -13.07 28.57 6.59
C GLY A 26 -13.14 27.04 6.57
N VAL A 27 -12.04 26.42 6.13
CA VAL A 27 -11.78 25.01 6.39
C VAL A 27 -11.72 24.89 7.91
N LYS A 28 -12.83 24.47 8.51
CA LYS A 28 -12.89 24.06 9.90
C LYS A 28 -11.88 22.92 10.03
N THR A 29 -10.73 23.23 10.61
CA THR A 29 -9.73 22.23 11.00
C THR A 29 -10.35 21.41 12.12
N THR A 30 -11.11 20.38 11.74
CA THR A 30 -11.55 19.37 12.68
C THR A 30 -10.28 18.76 13.27
N LYS A 31 -10.17 18.85 14.59
CA LYS A 31 -9.07 18.30 15.39
C LYS A 31 -9.11 16.78 15.22
N VAL A 32 -8.48 16.26 14.17
CA VAL A 32 -8.47 14.82 13.86
C VAL A 32 -7.78 14.11 15.02
N LYS A 33 -8.53 13.30 15.78
CA LYS A 33 -7.96 12.46 16.83
C LYS A 33 -6.89 11.57 16.20
N PRO A 34 -5.68 11.47 16.79
CA PRO A 34 -4.66 10.55 16.27
C PRO A 34 -5.22 9.13 16.30
N MET A 35 -5.29 8.52 15.13
CA MET A 35 -5.83 7.17 14.95
C MET A 35 -4.85 6.16 15.55
N THR A 36 -5.34 5.29 16.43
CA THR A 36 -4.50 4.29 17.11
C THR A 36 -4.19 3.12 16.18
N TRP A 37 -3.24 2.26 16.57
CA TRP A 37 -2.98 1.03 15.83
C TRP A 37 -4.22 0.13 15.74
N SER A 38 -5.03 0.07 16.82
CA SER A 38 -6.26 -0.73 16.86
C SER A 38 -7.31 -0.21 15.87
N ASP A 39 -7.51 1.10 15.83
CA ASP A 39 -8.47 1.73 14.89
C ASP A 39 -8.10 1.40 13.43
N MET A 40 -6.81 1.50 13.10
CA MET A 40 -6.32 1.18 11.75
C MET A 40 -6.42 -0.32 11.42
N PHE A 41 -6.22 -1.19 12.41
CA PHE A 41 -6.38 -2.62 12.24
C PHE A 41 -7.84 -3.02 11.99
N GLU A 42 -8.79 -2.39 12.70
CA GLU A 42 -10.22 -2.56 12.43
C GLU A 42 -10.61 -2.05 11.05
N GLU A 43 -10.04 -0.93 10.61
CA GLU A 43 -10.29 -0.44 9.26
C GLU A 43 -9.74 -1.38 8.19
N LEU A 44 -8.57 -1.99 8.42
CA LEU A 44 -8.03 -3.01 7.52
C LEU A 44 -8.94 -4.25 7.45
N LYS A 45 -9.59 -4.65 8.55
CA LYS A 45 -10.60 -5.73 8.54
C LYS A 45 -11.78 -5.38 7.62
N LYS A 46 -12.34 -4.18 7.77
CA LYS A 46 -13.44 -3.69 6.91
C LYS A 46 -13.03 -3.61 5.44
N TYR A 47 -11.79 -3.17 5.19
CA TYR A 47 -11.23 -3.17 3.84
C TYR A 47 -11.18 -4.59 3.25
N LYS A 48 -10.74 -5.57 4.04
CA LYS A 48 -10.73 -6.98 3.62
C LYS A 48 -12.12 -7.53 3.34
N GLU A 49 -13.12 -7.19 4.15
CA GLU A 49 -14.51 -7.62 3.94
C GLU A 49 -15.05 -7.11 2.60
N THR A 50 -14.74 -5.86 2.25
CA THR A 50 -15.22 -5.21 1.03
C THR A 50 -14.42 -5.58 -0.23
N HIS A 51 -13.11 -5.81 -0.12
CA HIS A 51 -12.22 -6.06 -1.27
C HIS A 51 -11.71 -7.51 -1.36
N GLY A 52 -12.04 -8.36 -0.39
CA GLY A 52 -11.61 -9.76 -0.30
C GLY A 52 -10.15 -9.98 0.09
N ASN A 53 -9.35 -8.93 0.27
CA ASN A 53 -7.93 -9.01 0.59
C ASN A 53 -7.42 -7.78 1.36
N CYS A 54 -6.21 -7.88 1.93
CA CYS A 54 -5.53 -6.78 2.63
C CYS A 54 -4.47 -6.07 1.75
N ALA A 55 -4.52 -6.25 0.42
CA ALA A 55 -3.57 -5.66 -0.51
C ALA A 55 -4.01 -4.22 -0.86
N VAL A 56 -3.94 -3.33 0.14
CA VAL A 56 -4.28 -1.91 -0.04
C VAL A 56 -3.25 -1.27 -1.00
N PRO A 57 -3.68 -0.71 -2.15
CA PRO A 57 -2.77 -0.03 -3.06
C PRO A 57 -2.16 1.22 -2.41
N VAL A 58 -0.89 1.49 -2.70
CA VAL A 58 -0.15 2.65 -2.13
C VAL A 58 -0.82 3.97 -2.49
N LYS A 59 -1.33 4.08 -3.72
CA LYS A 59 -2.09 5.23 -4.21
C LYS A 59 -3.59 4.92 -4.20
N CYS A 60 -4.16 4.64 -3.03
CA CYS A 60 -5.60 4.48 -2.88
C CYS A 60 -6.24 5.84 -2.51
N PRO A 61 -6.99 6.52 -3.42
CA PRO A 61 -7.56 7.84 -3.13
C PRO A 61 -8.61 7.80 -2.01
N SER A 62 -9.36 6.71 -1.92
CA SER A 62 -10.45 6.54 -0.95
C SER A 62 -9.98 6.10 0.44
N HIS A 63 -8.77 5.52 0.56
CA HIS A 63 -8.23 4.98 1.82
C HIS A 63 -6.77 5.42 2.03
N LYS A 64 -6.48 6.71 1.86
CA LYS A 64 -5.09 7.25 1.91
C LYS A 64 -4.39 6.94 3.23
N HIS A 65 -5.08 7.14 4.36
CA HIS A 65 -4.52 6.89 5.70
C HIS A 65 -4.27 5.40 5.94
N LEU A 66 -5.18 4.52 5.49
CA LEU A 66 -4.97 3.08 5.55
C LEU A 66 -3.80 2.63 4.67
N ALA A 67 -3.67 3.15 3.45
CA ALA A 67 -2.55 2.83 2.56
C ALA A 67 -1.20 3.21 3.19
N LEU A 68 -1.11 4.41 3.77
CA LEU A 68 0.09 4.87 4.50
C LEU A 68 0.38 4.01 5.74
N TRP A 69 -0.65 3.64 6.49
CA TRP A 69 -0.48 2.77 7.66
C TRP A 69 -0.01 1.37 7.27
N VAL A 70 -0.57 0.78 6.21
CA VAL A 70 -0.13 -0.51 5.64
C VAL A 70 1.34 -0.44 5.21
N GLN A 71 1.75 0.64 4.55
CA GLN A 71 3.16 0.85 4.19
C GLN A 71 4.05 0.95 5.44
N LYS A 72 3.60 1.68 6.46
CA LYS A 72 4.30 1.78 7.75
C LYS A 72 4.47 0.40 8.40
N GLN A 73 3.43 -0.44 8.41
CA GLN A 73 3.55 -1.80 8.95
C GLN A 73 4.61 -2.60 8.20
N ARG A 74 4.58 -2.59 6.85
CA ARG A 74 5.59 -3.30 6.03
C ARG A 74 7.01 -2.82 6.30
N ARG A 75 7.21 -1.51 6.46
CA ARG A 75 8.52 -0.93 6.81
C ARG A 75 8.98 -1.39 8.19
N GLN A 76 8.11 -1.30 9.18
CA GLN A 76 8.43 -1.67 10.56
C GLN A 76 8.73 -3.17 10.71
N TYR A 77 8.03 -4.03 9.98
CA TYR A 77 8.34 -5.46 9.95
C TYR A 77 9.73 -5.73 9.36
N ARG A 78 10.11 -5.02 8.30
CA ARG A 78 11.46 -5.12 7.72
C ARG A 78 12.53 -4.64 8.71
N GLU A 79 12.31 -3.48 9.33
CA GLU A 79 13.20 -2.97 10.39
C GLU A 79 13.40 -4.01 11.50
N MET A 80 12.32 -4.64 11.97
CA MET A 80 12.40 -5.72 12.97
C MET A 80 13.24 -6.90 12.50
N LYS A 81 13.07 -7.35 11.24
CA LYS A 81 13.83 -8.47 10.67
C LYS A 81 15.32 -8.17 10.51
N GLU A 82 15.67 -6.90 10.29
CA GLU A 82 17.04 -6.41 10.19
C GLU A 82 17.64 -6.04 11.56
N GLY A 83 16.92 -6.26 12.67
CA GLY A 83 17.39 -5.92 14.02
C GLY A 83 17.41 -4.42 14.31
N ARG A 84 16.72 -3.60 13.50
CA ARG A 84 16.63 -2.15 13.68
C ARG A 84 15.51 -1.79 14.68
N PRO A 85 15.66 -0.71 15.46
CA PRO A 85 14.63 -0.25 16.37
C PRO A 85 13.32 0.05 15.64
N THR A 86 12.20 -0.46 16.14
CA THR A 86 10.89 -0.27 15.54
C THR A 86 9.77 -0.43 16.56
N GLN A 87 8.56 0.00 16.20
CA GLN A 87 7.35 -0.13 17.03
C GLN A 87 6.53 -1.38 16.69
N MET A 88 7.05 -2.24 15.79
CA MET A 88 6.46 -3.53 15.51
C MET A 88 6.59 -4.44 16.73
N THR A 89 5.49 -5.08 17.12
CA THR A 89 5.47 -6.07 18.21
C THR A 89 5.05 -7.41 17.67
N ALA A 90 5.43 -8.51 18.34
CA ALA A 90 4.98 -9.86 17.97
C ALA A 90 3.45 -9.95 17.88
N LYS A 91 2.74 -9.32 18.84
CA LYS A 91 1.28 -9.25 18.85
C LYS A 91 0.70 -8.58 17.59
N HIS A 92 1.29 -7.47 17.13
CA HIS A 92 0.84 -6.81 15.90
C HIS A 92 1.06 -7.69 14.68
N ILE A 93 2.18 -8.43 14.63
CA ILE A 93 2.48 -9.37 13.55
C ILE A 93 1.44 -10.49 13.53
N ASP A 94 1.15 -11.11 14.67
CA ASP A 94 0.20 -12.22 14.77
C ASP A 94 -1.21 -11.79 14.36
N LEU A 95 -1.64 -10.60 14.78
CA LEU A 95 -2.93 -10.03 14.38
C LEU A 95 -3.02 -9.78 12.87
N LEU A 96 -1.96 -9.22 12.27
CA LEU A 96 -1.89 -8.99 10.83
C LEU A 96 -1.82 -10.31 10.03
N ASN A 97 -1.04 -11.28 10.52
CA ASN A 97 -0.95 -12.62 9.94
C ASN A 97 -2.30 -13.35 9.99
N GLY A 98 -2.99 -13.30 11.12
CA GLY A 98 -4.34 -13.86 11.27
C GLY A 98 -5.35 -13.21 10.32
N LEU A 99 -5.15 -11.95 9.96
CA LEU A 99 -5.95 -11.27 8.95
C LEU A 99 -5.56 -11.66 7.50
N GLY A 100 -4.43 -12.34 7.29
CA GLY A 100 -3.90 -12.67 5.96
C GLY A 100 -3.19 -11.47 5.31
N PHE A 101 -2.58 -10.60 6.11
CA PHE A 101 -1.83 -9.44 5.64
C PHE A 101 -0.60 -9.86 4.84
N VAL A 102 -0.34 -9.15 3.73
CA VAL A 102 0.80 -9.43 2.84
C VAL A 102 1.92 -8.41 3.09
N TRP A 103 3.03 -8.89 3.65
CA TRP A 103 4.19 -8.08 4.03
C TRP A 103 5.06 -7.65 2.84
N LYS A 104 5.21 -8.52 1.84
CA LYS A 104 5.97 -8.26 0.59
C LYS A 104 5.08 -8.59 -0.60
N VAL A 105 4.84 -7.61 -1.48
CA VAL A 105 3.78 -7.73 -2.48
C VAL A 105 4.24 -8.45 -3.75
N TYR A 106 5.50 -8.32 -4.24
CA TYR A 106 5.81 -8.92 -5.56
C TYR A 106 7.18 -9.57 -5.84
N GLU A 107 8.34 -9.23 -5.27
CA GLU A 107 9.61 -9.82 -5.79
C GLU A 107 10.57 -10.38 -4.72
N ASP A 108 10.67 -9.76 -3.54
CA ASP A 108 11.63 -10.17 -2.48
C ASP A 108 11.22 -11.37 -1.61
N ASN A 109 10.23 -12.16 -2.05
CA ASN A 109 9.67 -13.23 -1.23
C ASN A 109 9.98 -14.63 -1.73
N TRP A 110 10.75 -14.78 -2.82
CA TRP A 110 11.06 -16.10 -3.38
C TRP A 110 11.70 -17.03 -2.35
N HIS A 111 12.77 -16.59 -1.69
CA HIS A 111 13.51 -17.40 -0.72
C HIS A 111 12.66 -17.72 0.52
N GLU A 112 11.93 -16.75 1.06
CA GLU A 112 11.05 -16.95 2.21
C GLU A 112 9.88 -17.91 1.88
N MET A 113 9.26 -17.79 0.70
CA MET A 113 8.22 -18.72 0.27
C MET A 113 8.76 -20.12 0.01
N LEU A 114 9.98 -20.23 -0.52
CA LEU A 114 10.65 -21.51 -0.71
C LEU A 114 10.94 -22.17 0.64
N ASP A 115 11.41 -21.42 1.63
CA ASP A 115 11.63 -21.93 2.99
C ASP A 115 10.32 -22.32 3.68
N ASP A 116 9.26 -21.52 3.51
CA ASP A 116 7.94 -21.88 4.03
C ASP A 116 7.35 -23.11 3.33
N LEU A 117 7.64 -23.30 2.04
CA LEU A 117 7.28 -24.51 1.30
C LEU A 117 8.04 -25.74 1.83
N ARG A 118 9.33 -25.59 2.17
CA ARG A 118 10.12 -26.66 2.82
C ARG A 118 9.53 -27.03 4.18
N LYS A 119 9.23 -26.04 5.03
CA LYS A 119 8.56 -26.26 6.33
C LYS A 119 7.16 -26.86 6.18
N TYR A 120 6.46 -26.54 5.09
CA TYR A 120 5.17 -27.17 4.79
C TYR A 120 5.37 -28.67 4.51
N LYS A 121 6.34 -29.01 3.67
CA LYS A 121 6.70 -30.40 3.34
C LYS A 121 7.12 -31.19 4.57
N GLU A 122 7.95 -30.63 5.43
CA GLU A 122 8.34 -31.27 6.69
C GLU A 122 7.14 -31.62 7.58
N ARG A 123 6.10 -30.79 7.56
CA ARG A 123 4.90 -30.97 8.39
C ARG A 123 3.82 -31.87 7.76
N HIS A 124 3.69 -31.86 6.43
CA HIS A 124 2.57 -32.50 5.73
C HIS A 124 3.01 -33.65 4.80
N GLY A 125 4.32 -33.80 4.56
CA GLY A 125 4.90 -34.83 3.70
C GLY A 125 4.93 -34.49 2.20
N ASP A 126 4.25 -33.42 1.77
CA ASP A 126 4.13 -33.05 0.36
C ASP A 126 4.28 -31.54 0.09
N TYR A 127 4.22 -31.16 -1.19
CA TYR A 127 4.22 -29.76 -1.65
C TYR A 127 2.84 -29.31 -2.13
N LEU A 128 1.78 -30.06 -1.80
CA LEU A 128 0.40 -29.83 -2.21
C LEU A 128 -0.26 -28.78 -1.32
N VAL A 129 0.37 -27.61 -1.21
CA VAL A 129 -0.16 -26.49 -0.44
C VAL A 129 -1.52 -26.07 -1.02
N PRO A 130 -2.61 -26.10 -0.24
CA PRO A 130 -3.90 -25.60 -0.69
C PRO A 130 -3.83 -24.10 -0.98
N GLN A 131 -4.52 -23.63 -2.01
CA GLN A 131 -4.58 -22.19 -2.32
C GLN A 131 -5.05 -21.36 -1.12
N LYS A 132 -5.98 -21.90 -0.32
CA LYS A 132 -6.52 -21.29 0.90
C LYS A 132 -5.86 -21.81 2.18
N TYR A 133 -4.57 -22.17 2.13
CA TYR A 133 -3.83 -22.68 3.30
C TYR A 133 -3.92 -21.72 4.49
N GLY A 134 -4.61 -22.12 5.55
CA GLY A 134 -4.94 -21.27 6.69
C GLY A 134 -3.71 -20.69 7.41
N PRO A 135 -2.72 -21.51 7.79
CA PRO A 135 -1.51 -21.04 8.48
C PRO A 135 -0.66 -20.07 7.67
N ASN A 136 -0.67 -20.19 6.34
CA ASN A 136 0.04 -19.28 5.45
C ASN A 136 -0.67 -19.16 4.10
N ARG A 137 -1.67 -18.28 4.01
CA ARG A 137 -2.40 -18.04 2.75
C ARG A 137 -1.52 -17.49 1.63
N GLN A 138 -0.41 -16.84 2.00
CA GLN A 138 0.55 -16.32 1.03
C GLN A 138 1.26 -17.47 0.33
N LEU A 139 1.71 -18.49 1.07
CA LEU A 139 2.31 -19.69 0.53
C LEU A 139 1.38 -20.41 -0.45
N GLY A 140 0.10 -20.60 -0.07
CA GLY A 140 -0.88 -21.25 -0.94
C GLY A 140 -1.11 -20.52 -2.27
N ARG A 141 -1.23 -19.19 -2.21
CA ARG A 141 -1.36 -18.36 -3.43
C ARG A 141 -0.09 -18.37 -4.27
N TRP A 142 1.06 -18.23 -3.62
CA TRP A 142 2.37 -18.24 -4.30
C TRP A 142 2.59 -19.57 -5.03
N VAL A 143 2.38 -20.72 -4.37
CA VAL A 143 2.48 -22.06 -5.01
C VAL A 143 1.51 -22.19 -6.18
N THR A 144 0.28 -21.67 -6.05
CA THR A 144 -0.70 -21.70 -7.15
C THR A 144 -0.20 -20.91 -8.36
N ASN A 145 0.36 -19.72 -8.15
CA ASN A 145 0.93 -18.90 -9.22
C ASN A 145 2.13 -19.60 -9.87
N GLN A 146 3.02 -20.24 -9.09
CA GLN A 146 4.15 -21.00 -9.65
C GLN A 146 3.68 -22.15 -10.54
N ARG A 147 2.64 -22.90 -10.13
CA ARG A 147 2.06 -23.98 -10.95
C ARG A 147 1.41 -23.49 -12.25
N GLN A 148 0.93 -22.26 -12.28
CA GLN A 148 0.36 -21.65 -13.48
C GLN A 148 1.43 -21.11 -14.43
N ALA A 149 2.50 -20.54 -13.88
CA ALA A 149 3.57 -19.92 -14.66
C ALA A 149 4.49 -20.93 -15.36
N TYR A 150 4.71 -22.10 -14.76
CA TYR A 150 5.63 -23.14 -15.27
C TYR A 150 4.88 -24.38 -15.76
N LYS A 151 3.77 -24.17 -16.47
CA LYS A 151 2.92 -25.24 -17.00
C LYS A 151 3.40 -25.75 -18.34
#